data_AF-A0A453T8W3-F1
#
_entry.id   AF-A0A453T8W3-F1
#
_cell.length_a   1.000
_cell.length_b   1.000
_cell.length_c   1.000
_cell.angle_alpha   90.00
_cell.angle_beta   90.00
_cell.angle_gamma   90.00
#
_symmetry.space_group_name_H-M   'P 1'
#
loop_
_entity.id
_entity.type
_entity.pdbx_description
1 polymer ?
#
loop_
_entity_poly.entity_id
_entity_poly.type
_entity_poly.pdbx_seq_one_letter_code
_entity_poly.pdbx_strand_id
1 'polypeptide(L)' 'MEHTVLSAAPDQLIRKWTASGTYSTQSCYLATFHGSTTCYSWKLIWKSWAPPRVKFFHWLANQDR' A
#
# COMPACT_ATOMS: atom_id res chain seq x y z
N MET A 1 26.56 -27.09 -2.53
CA MET A 1 26.50 -25.84 -1.74
C MET A 1 26.81 -24.72 -2.73
N GLU A 2 25.79 -23.96 -3.11
CA GLU A 2 25.94 -22.88 -4.10
C GLU A 2 26.62 -21.67 -3.43
N HIS A 3 27.74 -21.21 -3.97
CA HIS A 3 28.45 -20.02 -3.50
C HIS A 3 27.87 -18.78 -4.16
N THR A 4 27.15 -17.94 -3.41
CA THR A 4 26.72 -16.62 -3.86
C THR A 4 27.91 -15.66 -3.79
N VAL A 5 28.50 -15.32 -4.94
CA VAL A 5 29.58 -14.33 -5.05
C VAL A 5 28.96 -12.93 -4.95
N LEU A 6 29.35 -12.16 -3.94
CA LEU A 6 28.90 -10.77 -3.75
C LEU A 6 29.63 -9.84 -4.74
N SER A 7 28.86 -9.04 -5.48
CA SER A 7 29.38 -8.02 -6.40
C SER A 7 29.61 -6.69 -5.68
N ALA A 8 30.67 -5.97 -6.04
CA ALA A 8 30.95 -4.62 -5.52
C ALA A 8 30.13 -3.51 -6.23
N ALA A 9 29.36 -3.86 -7.26
CA ALA A 9 28.46 -2.92 -7.91
C ALA A 9 27.29 -2.59 -6.98
N PRO A 10 26.79 -1.34 -6.95
CA PRO A 10 25.63 -0.98 -6.15
C PRO A 10 24.41 -1.79 -6.59
N ASP A 11 23.69 -2.34 -5.60
CA ASP A 11 22.46 -3.10 -5.85
C ASP A 11 21.45 -2.23 -6.60
N GLN A 12 21.02 -2.71 -7.76
CA GLN A 12 20.02 -2.05 -8.58
C GLN A 12 18.66 -2.69 -8.31
N LEU A 13 17.76 -1.94 -7.67
CA LEU A 13 16.39 -2.40 -7.45
C LEU A 13 15.55 -2.19 -8.72
N ILE A 14 15.72 -3.08 -9.69
CA ILE A 14 14.99 -3.04 -10.95
C ILE A 14 13.58 -3.59 -10.74
N ARG A 15 12.56 -2.73 -10.90
CA ARG A 15 11.16 -3.17 -10.92
C ARG A 15 10.76 -3.68 -12.31
N LYS A 16 10.16 -4.86 -12.37
CA LYS A 16 9.62 -5.45 -13.62
C LYS A 16 8.45 -4.67 -14.24
N TRP A 17 7.84 -3.75 -13.49
CA TRP A 17 6.55 -3.12 -13.83
C TRP A 17 6.63 -1.64 -14.24
N THR A 18 7.82 -1.04 -14.34
CA THR A 18 7.97 0.37 -14.73
C THR A 18 8.85 0.50 -15.98
N ALA A 19 8.32 1.08 -17.06
CA ALA A 19 9.02 1.20 -18.35
C ALA A 19 10.32 2.03 -18.28
N SER A 20 10.47 2.90 -17.28
CA SER A 20 11.67 3.74 -17.07
C SER A 20 12.74 3.10 -16.17
N GLY A 21 12.48 1.93 -15.58
CA GLY A 21 13.45 1.21 -14.73
C GLY A 21 13.86 1.92 -13.43
N THR A 22 13.32 3.10 -13.14
CA THR A 22 13.70 3.91 -11.98
C THR A 22 12.93 3.46 -10.73
N TYR A 23 13.66 3.13 -9.67
CA TYR A 23 13.06 2.89 -8.36
C TYR A 23 12.64 4.21 -7.72
N SER A 24 11.36 4.33 -7.39
CA SER A 24 10.83 5.41 -6.56
C SER A 24 9.97 4.80 -5.47
N THR A 25 10.12 5.28 -4.24
CA THR A 25 9.28 4.87 -3.10
C THR A 25 7.79 5.08 -3.40
N GLN A 26 7.45 6.10 -4.19
CA GLN A 26 6.07 6.41 -4.57
C GLN A 26 5.47 5.34 -5.50
N SER A 27 6.18 4.97 -6.57
CA SER A 27 5.74 3.89 -7.44
C SER A 27 5.73 2.57 -6.66
N CYS A 28 6.68 2.42 -5.71
CA CYS A 28 6.77 1.29 -4.82
C CYS A 28 5.45 1.04 -4.09
N TYR A 29 5.06 2.06 -3.36
CA TYR A 29 3.82 2.16 -2.61
C TYR A 29 2.61 1.91 -3.50
N LEU A 30 2.49 2.61 -4.63
CA LEU A 30 1.32 2.52 -5.51
C LEU A 30 1.09 1.10 -6.04
N ALA A 31 2.17 0.38 -6.40
CA ALA A 31 2.04 -1.00 -6.89
C ALA A 31 1.54 -1.97 -5.82
N THR A 32 1.84 -1.74 -4.54
CA THR A 32 1.30 -2.54 -3.43
C THR A 32 -0.22 -2.43 -3.33
N PHE A 33 -0.80 -1.31 -3.81
CA PHE A 33 -2.24 -1.09 -3.85
C PHE A 33 -2.84 -1.36 -5.24
N HIS A 34 -2.07 -1.87 -6.20
CA HIS A 34 -2.57 -2.17 -7.54
C HIS A 34 -3.59 -3.32 -7.47
N GLY A 35 -4.84 -3.04 -7.85
CA GLY A 35 -5.96 -3.98 -7.70
C GLY A 35 -6.70 -3.88 -6.35
N SER A 36 -6.30 -2.98 -5.46
CA SER A 36 -7.07 -2.70 -4.25
C SER A 36 -8.37 -1.98 -4.60
N THR A 37 -9.50 -2.58 -4.25
CA THR A 37 -10.82 -1.94 -4.39
C THR A 37 -11.02 -0.96 -3.24
N THR A 38 -11.25 0.32 -3.56
CA THR A 38 -11.58 1.33 -2.55
C THR A 38 -12.93 1.00 -1.92
N CYS A 39 -12.93 0.67 -0.63
CA CYS A 39 -14.16 0.43 0.12
C CYS A 39 -14.82 1.79 0.44
N TYR A 40 -15.92 2.13 -0.22
CA TYR A 40 -16.63 3.41 -0.03
C TYR A 40 -17.19 3.63 1.38
N SER A 41 -17.19 2.61 2.26
CA SER A 41 -17.68 2.71 3.64
C SER A 41 -17.00 3.81 4.45
N TRP A 42 -15.71 4.11 4.20
CA TRP A 42 -15.03 5.20 4.91
C TRP A 42 -15.74 6.53 4.71
N LYS A 43 -16.28 6.79 3.50
CA LYS A 43 -16.96 8.03 3.18
C LYS A 43 -18.26 8.16 3.98
N LEU A 44 -18.98 7.06 4.20
CA LEU A 44 -20.19 7.05 5.03
C LEU A 44 -19.88 7.30 6.51
N ILE A 45 -18.84 6.64 7.02
CA ILE A 45 -18.44 6.75 8.44
C ILE A 45 -17.98 8.17 8.76
N TRP A 46 -17.10 8.74 7.93
CA TRP A 46 -16.51 10.06 8.20
C TRP A 46 -17.43 11.22 7.84
N LYS A 47 -18.30 11.08 6.82
CA LYS A 47 -19.28 12.11 6.41
C LYS A 47 -20.53 12.13 7.30
N SER A 48 -20.78 11.10 8.10
CA SER A 48 -21.90 11.08 9.06
C SER A 48 -21.79 12.22 10.09
N TRP A 49 -22.92 12.76 10.55
CA TRP A 49 -22.97 13.64 11.72
C TRP A 49 -23.02 12.83 13.01
N ALA A 50 -22.00 12.00 13.22
CA ALA A 50 -21.86 11.18 14.43
C ALA A 50 -20.74 11.72 15.34
N PRO A 51 -20.87 11.57 16.67
CA PRO A 51 -19.76 11.86 17.58
C PRO A 51 -18.50 11.05 17.23
N PRO A 52 -17.28 11.59 17.46
CA PRO A 52 -16.04 10.92 17.07
C PRO A 52 -15.90 9.47 17.58
N ARG A 53 -16.37 9.20 18.81
CA ARG A 53 -16.38 7.86 19.41
C ARG A 53 -17.19 6.84 18.60
N VAL A 54 -18.33 7.27 18.04
CA VAL A 54 -19.23 6.42 17.25
C VAL A 54 -18.63 6.15 15.86
N LYS A 55 -17.99 7.16 15.25
CA LYS A 55 -17.29 7.01 13.97
C LYS A 55 -16.12 6.03 14.07
N PHE A 56 -15.34 6.15 15.14
CA PHE A 56 -14.19 5.27 15.38
C PHE A 56 -14.63 3.82 15.58
N PHE A 57 -15.67 3.58 16.39
CA PHE A 57 -16.25 2.25 16.55
C PHE A 57 -16.76 1.66 15.22
N HIS A 58 -17.51 2.44 14.43
CA HIS A 58 -18.00 1.99 13.12
C HIS A 58 -16.87 1.72 12.12
N TRP A 59 -15.79 2.50 12.17
CA TRP A 59 -14.60 2.27 11.35
C TRP A 59 -13.94 0.94 11.69
N LEU A 60 -13.72 0.64 12.98
CA LEU A 60 -13.19 -0.64 13.41
C LEU A 60 -14.11 -1.81 13.04
N ALA A 61 -15.42 -1.68 13.28
CA ALA A 61 -16.39 -2.71 12.92
C ALA A 61 -16.47 -2.98 11.41
N ASN A 62 -16.19 -1.98 10.57
CA ASN A 62 -16.13 -2.13 9.11
C ASN A 62 -14.75 -2.62 8.62
N GLN A 63 -13.72 -2.61 9.47
CA GLN A 63 -12.39 -3.14 9.15
C GLN A 63 -12.25 -4.62 9.49
N ASP A 64 -13.11 -5.15 10.37
CA ASP A 64 -13.18 -6.57 10.69
C ASP A 64 -13.65 -7.34 9.46
N ARG A 65 -12.70 -7.97 8.77
CA ARG A 65 -12.89 -8.72 7.54
C ARG A 65 -12.18 -10.05 7.65
#